data_AF-A0A1V1UNN8-F1
#
_entry.id   AF-A0A1V1UNN8-F1
#
_cell.length_a   1.000
_cell.length_b   1.000
_cell.length_c   1.000
_cell.angle_alpha   90.00
_cell.angle_beta   90.00
_cell.angle_gamma   90.00
#
_symmetry.space_group_name_H-M   'P 1'
#
loop_
_entity.id
_entity.type
_entity.pdbx_description
1 polymer ?
#
loop_
_entity_poly.entity_id
_entity_poly.type
_entity_poly.pdbx_seq_one_letter_code
_entity_poly.pdbx_strand_id
1 'polypeptide(L)' 'MVSRDHKLSMRKQCELLQLSRSRLYYQPVGESAENLRFMEIIDKQFLGHCQRNLG' A
#
# COMPACT_ATOMS: atom_id res chain seq x y z
N MET A 1 -6.38 -10.70 -7.99
CA MET A 1 -5.06 -10.48 -8.60
C MET A 1 -5.23 -10.47 -10.12
N VAL A 2 -4.52 -9.62 -10.87
CA VAL A 2 -4.60 -9.59 -12.34
C VAL A 2 -3.52 -10.50 -12.94
N SER A 3 -3.87 -11.34 -13.92
CA SER A 3 -2.95 -12.29 -14.56
C SER A 3 -2.96 -12.18 -16.08
N ARG A 4 -1.81 -12.42 -16.73
CA ARG A 4 -1.67 -12.43 -18.19
C ARG A 4 -2.21 -13.70 -18.83
N ASP A 5 -2.22 -14.81 -18.08
CA ASP A 5 -2.62 -16.13 -18.58
C ASP A 5 -4.12 -16.43 -18.39
N HIS A 6 -4.92 -15.38 -18.17
CA HIS A 6 -6.36 -15.52 -18.04
C HIS A 6 -7.06 -15.34 -19.38
N LYS A 7 -8.18 -16.05 -19.58
CA LYS A 7 -9.11 -15.87 -20.72
C LYS A 7 -9.64 -14.43 -20.90
N LEU A 8 -9.57 -13.60 -19.86
CA LEU A 8 -10.06 -12.22 -19.87
C LEU A 8 -8.86 -11.29 -20.06
N SER A 9 -9.01 -10.26 -20.89
CA SER A 9 -7.95 -9.26 -21.03
C SER A 9 -7.67 -8.57 -19.70
N MET A 10 -6.43 -8.13 -19.49
CA MET A 10 -6.04 -7.36 -18.29
C MET A 10 -6.94 -6.14 -18.06
N ARG A 11 -7.46 -5.53 -19.15
CA ARG A 11 -8.43 -4.43 -19.08
C ARG A 11 -9.73 -4.87 -18.39
N LYS A 12 -10.33 -5.98 -18.81
CA LYS A 12 -11.56 -6.51 -18.22
C LYS A 12 -11.34 -6.95 -16.77
N GLN A 13 -10.18 -7.53 -16.47
CA GLN A 13 -9.82 -7.90 -15.09
C GLN A 13 -9.70 -6.67 -14.18
N CYS A 14 -9.07 -5.58 -14.63
CA CYS A 14 -8.99 -4.32 -13.88
C CYS A 14 -10.36 -3.69 -13.65
N GLU A 15 -11.22 -3.70 -14.67
CA GLU A 15 -12.60 -3.16 -14.60
C GLU A 15 -13.43 -3.91 -13.56
N LEU A 16 -13.38 -5.24 -13.55
CA LEU A 16 -14.07 -6.09 -12.56
C LEU A 16 -13.55 -5.90 -11.13
N LEU A 17 -12.24 -5.69 -10.98
CA LEU A 17 -11.59 -5.50 -9.67
C LEU A 17 -11.61 -4.05 -9.19
N GLN A 18 -12.20 -3.12 -9.96
CA GLN A 18 -12.16 -1.68 -9.70
C GLN A 18 -10.73 -1.15 -9.48
N LEU A 19 -9.76 -1.73 -10.20
CA LEU A 19 -8.37 -1.33 -10.14
C LEU A 19 -8.06 -0.34 -11.26
N SER A 20 -7.34 0.74 -10.94
CA SER A 20 -6.76 1.61 -11.95
C SER A 20 -5.72 0.82 -12.77
N ARG A 21 -5.71 1.02 -14.10
CA ARG A 21 -4.75 0.36 -14.99
C ARG A 21 -3.30 0.72 -14.66
N SER A 22 -3.07 1.93 -14.16
CA SER A 22 -1.74 2.40 -13.73
C SER A 22 -1.13 1.52 -12.64
N ARG A 23 -1.96 0.92 -11.78
CA ARG A 23 -1.52 0.03 -10.70
C ARG A 23 -0.86 -1.26 -11.21
N LEU A 24 -1.09 -1.67 -12.46
CA LEU A 24 -0.43 -2.82 -13.08
C LEU A 24 1.03 -2.56 -13.44
N TYR A 25 1.38 -1.31 -13.72
CA TYR A 25 2.72 -0.92 -14.16
C TYR A 25 3.51 -0.23 -13.06
N TYR A 26 2.84 0.13 -11.96
CA TYR A 26 3.50 0.67 -10.79
C TYR A 26 4.15 -0.46 -9.99
N GLN A 27 5.48 -0.43 -9.94
CA GLN A 27 6.24 -1.25 -9.00
C GLN A 27 6.37 -0.46 -7.69
N PRO A 28 5.93 -1.02 -6.55
CA PRO A 28 6.10 -0.32 -5.28
C PRO A 28 7.58 -0.12 -5.03
N VAL A 29 7.98 1.14 -4.85
CA VAL A 29 9.31 1.50 -4.41
C VAL A 29 9.28 1.50 -2.89
N GLY A 30 10.19 0.77 -2.27
CA GLY A 30 10.32 0.79 -0.82
C GLY A 30 10.75 2.16 -0.31
N GLU A 31 10.50 2.43 0.96
CA GLU A 31 10.92 3.68 1.59
C GLU A 31 12.44 3.70 1.81
N SER A 32 13.04 4.89 1.77
CA SER A 32 14.45 5.05 2.12
C SER A 32 14.67 4.79 3.61
N ALA A 33 15.89 4.38 4.00
CA ALA A 33 16.23 4.19 5.41
C ALA A 33 16.03 5.45 6.25
N GLU A 34 16.22 6.63 5.65
CA GLU A 34 15.95 7.92 6.29
C GLU A 34 14.44 8.15 6.48
N ASN A 35 13.62 7.87 5.46
CA ASN A 35 12.17 8.04 5.57
C ASN A 35 11.57 7.08 6.61
N LEU A 36 12.07 5.85 6.69
CA LEU A 36 11.68 4.90 7.73
C LEU A 36 12.00 5.41 9.14
N ARG A 37 13.19 6.01 9.35
CA ARG A 37 13.54 6.63 10.63
C ARG A 37 12.59 7.78 11.00
N PHE A 38 12.18 8.58 10.02
CA PHE A 38 11.20 9.64 10.27
C PHE A 38 9.81 9.09 10.62
N MET A 39 9.34 8.06 9.92
CA MET A 39 8.08 7.39 10.26
C MET A 39 8.11 6.85 11.69
N GLU A 40 9.19 6.20 12.13
CA GLU A 40 9.34 5.73 13.51
C GLU A 40 9.26 6.87 14.55
N ILE A 41 9.86 8.03 14.25
CA ILE A 41 9.80 9.19 15.13
C ILE A 41 8.37 9.75 15.19
N ILE A 42 7.69 9.86 14.04
CA ILE A 42 6.31 10.34 13.95
C ILE A 42 5.38 9.41 14.76
N ASP A 43 5.51 8.09 14.57
CA ASP A 43 4.70 7.11 15.29
C ASP A 43 4.90 7.21 16.81
N LYS A 44 6.15 7.37 17.27
CA LYS A 44 6.46 7.57 18.70
C LYS A 44 5.79 8.81 19.28
N GLN A 45 5.70 9.90 18.52
CA GLN A 45 5.15 11.18 18.99
C GLN A 45 3.61 11.20 18.96
N PHE A 46 3.00 10.64 17.92
CA PHE A 46 1.57 10.84 17.66
C PHE A 46 0.71 9.58 17.88
N LEU A 47 1.28 8.38 17.74
CA LEU A 47 0.54 7.12 17.91
C LEU A 47 0.70 6.52 19.31
N GLY A 48 1.65 7.01 20.13
CA GLY A 48 1.85 6.59 21.53
C GLY A 48 0.71 6.96 22.50
N HIS A 49 -0.29 7.73 22.06
CA HIS A 49 -1.38 8.20 22.93
C HIS A 49 -2.52 7.19 23.15
N CYS A 50 -2.55 6.04 22.45
CA CYS A 50 -3.58 5.02 22.68
C CYS A 50 -3.25 4.08 23.87
N GLN A 51 -1.97 3.93 24.25
CA GLN A 51 -1.58 2.97 25.31
C GLN A 51 -1.73 3.46 26.76
N ARG A 52 -2.26 4.67 27.00
CA ARG A 52 -2.48 5.19 28.37
C ARG A 52 -3.91 5.10 28.89
N ASN A 53 -4.86 4.58 28.11
CA ASN A 53 -6.27 4.44 28.52
C ASN A 53 -6.83 3.03 28.27
N LEU A 54 -6.07 1.99 28.59
CA LEU A 54 -6.66 0.71 29.01
C LEU A 54 -6.14 0.41 30.42
N GLY A 55 -6.84 1.00 31.40
CA GLY A 55 -6.96 0.41 32.72
C GLY A 55 -8.04 -0.67 32.71
#